data_AF-A0A2T1LYC3-F1
#
_entry.id   AF-A0A2T1LYC3-F1
#
_cell.length_a   1.000
_cell.length_b   1.000
_cell.length_c   1.000
_cell.angle_alpha   90.00
_cell.angle_beta   90.00
_cell.angle_gamma   90.00
#
_symmetry.space_group_name_H-M   'P 1'
#
loop_
_entity.id
_entity.type
_entity.pdbx_description
1 polymer ?
#
loop_
_entity_poly.entity_id
_entity_poly.type
_entity_poly.pdbx_seq_one_letter_code
_entity_poly.pdbx_strand_id
1 'polypeptide(L)'
;MITESSTEAMTDEEWEIAHAIAHSLSKEQLRIDAKSDGIVNEFKKTISYFSSLSHREDAQTHFLRYIKILVENAENIGHSNQTFDYYRSLEKIYRKYLQDAQVDTIKLLKIIGWSSRLFRYYKYNPIAEVLFTPLKKHQFKVDDLLDARVVKKNSKGSKVTYEIQENQYYEKETKNFAVIPESGLVKVRIVSLNLDESINHVKFVK
;
A
#
# COMPACT_ATOMS: atom_id res chain seq x y z
N MET A 1 29.83 -8.27 -21.88
CA MET A 1 29.33 -8.56 -20.51
C MET A 1 27.98 -7.93 -20.38
N ILE A 2 26.91 -8.74 -20.42
CA ILE A 2 25.57 -8.28 -20.08
C ILE A 2 25.50 -8.47 -18.56
N THR A 3 25.49 -7.38 -17.80
CA THR A 3 25.21 -7.41 -16.38
C THR A 3 23.80 -7.95 -16.20
N GLU A 4 23.68 -9.14 -15.61
CA GLU A 4 22.42 -9.66 -15.11
C GLU A 4 21.84 -8.61 -14.15
N SER A 5 20.79 -7.92 -14.57
CA SER A 5 19.99 -7.09 -13.70
C SER A 5 19.26 -8.04 -12.75
N SER A 6 19.83 -8.24 -11.57
CA SER A 6 19.17 -8.87 -10.43
C SER A 6 17.90 -8.08 -10.14
N THR A 7 16.79 -8.52 -10.72
CA THR A 7 15.49 -7.91 -10.49
C THR A 7 15.04 -8.37 -9.12
N GLU A 8 15.40 -7.63 -8.08
CA GLU A 8 14.92 -7.92 -6.72
C GLU A 8 13.40 -8.05 -6.75
N ALA A 9 12.92 -9.15 -6.18
CA ALA A 9 11.49 -9.44 -6.06
C ALA A 9 10.79 -8.32 -5.30
N MET A 10 9.54 -8.03 -5.67
CA MET A 10 8.75 -7.04 -4.96
C MET A 10 8.43 -7.52 -3.54
N THR A 11 8.46 -6.61 -2.57
CA THR A 11 8.01 -6.90 -1.20
C THR A 11 6.48 -7.04 -1.17
N ASP A 12 5.95 -7.62 -0.09
CA ASP A 12 4.49 -7.71 0.10
C ASP A 12 3.82 -6.33 0.11
N GLU A 13 4.46 -5.33 0.71
CA GLU A 13 3.97 -3.95 0.70
C GLU A 13 3.90 -3.37 -0.71
N GLU A 14 4.93 -3.60 -1.54
CA GLU A 14 4.95 -3.15 -2.93
C GLU A 14 3.86 -3.82 -3.77
N TRP A 15 3.62 -5.10 -3.53
CA TRP A 15 2.53 -5.85 -4.16
C TRP A 15 1.16 -5.29 -3.75
N GLU A 16 0.93 -5.08 -2.46
CA GLU A 16 -0.31 -4.49 -1.95
C GLU A 16 -0.58 -3.11 -2.56
N ILE A 17 0.44 -2.26 -2.69
CA ILE A 17 0.30 -0.96 -3.36
C ILE A 17 -0.06 -1.17 -4.84
N ALA A 18 0.65 -2.06 -5.54
CA ALA A 18 0.41 -2.29 -6.97
C ALA A 18 -1.01 -2.80 -7.24
N HIS A 19 -1.50 -3.69 -6.39
CA HIS A 19 -2.88 -4.17 -6.44
C HIS A 19 -3.88 -3.07 -6.11
N ALA A 20 -3.64 -2.27 -5.06
CA ALA A 20 -4.54 -1.18 -4.69
C ALA A 20 -4.69 -0.12 -5.79
N ILE A 21 -3.60 0.20 -6.50
CA ILE A 21 -3.60 1.04 -7.70
C ILE A 21 -4.44 0.37 -8.79
N ALA A 22 -4.16 -0.89 -9.13
CA ALA A 22 -4.86 -1.62 -10.19
C ALA A 22 -6.38 -1.69 -9.95
N HIS A 23 -6.81 -1.99 -8.72
CA HIS A 23 -8.24 -2.00 -8.37
C HIS A 23 -8.89 -0.63 -8.48
N SER A 24 -8.21 0.41 -8.01
CA SER A 24 -8.73 1.77 -8.10
C SER A 24 -8.91 2.18 -9.57
N LEU A 25 -7.96 1.84 -10.44
CA LEU A 25 -8.05 2.08 -11.88
C LEU A 25 -9.18 1.29 -12.55
N SER A 26 -9.36 0.01 -12.19
CA SER A 26 -10.48 -0.81 -12.67
C SER A 26 -11.83 -0.19 -12.35
N LYS A 27 -12.02 0.27 -11.10
CA LYS A 27 -13.28 0.90 -10.66
C LYS A 27 -13.54 2.21 -11.40
N GLU A 28 -12.51 3.05 -11.56
CA GLU A 28 -12.65 4.30 -12.31
C GLU A 28 -12.93 4.05 -13.80
N GLN A 29 -12.31 3.03 -14.40
CA GLN A 29 -12.59 2.66 -15.80
C GLN A 29 -14.04 2.23 -15.96
N LEU A 30 -14.55 1.35 -15.08
CA LEU A 30 -15.95 0.92 -15.09
C LEU A 30 -16.92 2.10 -14.89
N ARG A 31 -16.57 3.04 -13.99
CA ARG A 31 -17.38 4.24 -13.71
C ARG A 31 -17.48 5.18 -14.91
N ILE A 32 -16.38 5.40 -15.62
CA ILE A 32 -16.32 6.37 -16.74
C ILE A 32 -16.81 5.72 -18.04
N ASP A 33 -16.23 4.57 -18.42
CA ASP A 33 -16.63 3.79 -19.58
C ASP A 33 -16.10 2.35 -19.49
N ALA A 34 -16.99 1.42 -19.15
CA ALA A 34 -16.65 0.00 -19.01
C ALA A 34 -16.13 -0.67 -20.30
N LYS A 35 -16.47 -0.12 -21.48
CA LYS A 35 -16.08 -0.71 -22.78
C LYS A 35 -14.75 -0.15 -23.30
N SER A 36 -14.36 1.05 -22.86
CA SER A 36 -13.16 1.75 -23.30
C SER A 36 -11.87 1.23 -22.64
N ASP A 37 -10.74 1.38 -23.34
CA ASP A 37 -9.37 1.23 -22.80
C ASP A 37 -8.74 2.58 -22.43
N GLY A 38 -9.55 3.63 -22.26
CA GLY A 38 -9.09 4.99 -22.03
C GLY A 38 -8.08 5.14 -20.90
N ILE A 39 -8.44 4.76 -19.68
CA ILE A 39 -7.52 4.82 -18.53
C ILE A 39 -6.36 3.87 -18.73
N VAL A 40 -6.59 2.67 -19.29
CA VAL A 40 -5.52 1.69 -19.59
C VAL A 40 -4.45 2.30 -20.49
N ASN A 41 -4.85 3.03 -21.53
CA ASN A 41 -3.94 3.63 -22.50
C ASN A 41 -3.22 4.85 -21.93
N GLU A 42 -3.94 5.74 -21.25
CA GLU A 42 -3.33 6.90 -20.61
C GLU A 42 -2.36 6.47 -19.49
N PHE A 43 -2.69 5.45 -18.70
CA PHE A 43 -1.80 4.91 -17.68
C PHE A 43 -0.49 4.34 -18.25
N LYS A 44 -0.53 3.72 -19.44
CA LYS A 44 0.71 3.27 -20.10
C LYS A 44 1.58 4.45 -20.54
N LYS A 45 0.96 5.52 -21.06
CA LYS A 45 1.69 6.73 -21.48
C LYS A 45 2.36 7.40 -20.30
N THR A 46 1.69 7.48 -19.15
CA THR A 46 2.29 8.04 -17.93
C THR A 46 3.44 7.20 -17.40
N ILE A 47 3.34 5.86 -17.44
CA ILE A 47 4.46 4.96 -17.10
C ILE A 47 5.64 5.16 -18.05
N SER A 48 5.38 5.26 -19.37
CA SER A 48 6.42 5.51 -20.37
C SER A 48 7.14 6.83 -20.11
N TYR A 49 6.39 7.89 -19.78
CA TYR A 49 6.95 9.17 -19.40
C TYR A 49 7.80 9.05 -18.13
N PHE A 50 7.29 8.41 -17.09
CA PHE A 50 8.04 8.24 -15.84
C PHE A 50 9.33 7.44 -16.05
N SER A 51 9.30 6.39 -16.86
CA SER A 51 10.47 5.61 -17.21
C SER A 51 11.54 6.44 -17.93
N SER A 52 11.17 7.48 -18.67
CA SER A 52 12.13 8.40 -19.30
C SER A 52 12.84 9.33 -18.30
N LEU A 53 12.31 9.43 -17.08
CA LEU A 53 12.89 10.22 -15.99
C LEU A 53 13.80 9.40 -15.08
N SER A 54 14.06 8.12 -15.39
CA SER A 54 14.79 7.17 -14.53
C SER A 54 16.18 7.63 -14.07
N HIS A 55 16.82 8.53 -14.81
CA HIS A 55 18.14 9.07 -14.49
C HIS A 55 18.12 10.35 -13.62
N ARG A 56 16.94 10.83 -13.21
CA ARG A 56 16.79 12.05 -12.41
C ARG A 56 16.58 11.75 -10.94
N GLU A 57 17.27 12.50 -10.08
CA GLU A 57 17.09 12.42 -8.62
C GLU A 57 15.70 12.90 -8.17
N ASP A 58 15.06 13.80 -8.92
CA ASP A 58 13.75 14.39 -8.64
C ASP A 58 12.63 13.87 -9.55
N ALA A 59 12.80 12.67 -10.12
CA ALA A 59 11.90 12.07 -11.10
C ALA A 59 10.43 12.06 -10.65
N GLN A 60 10.16 11.71 -9.38
CA GLN A 60 8.81 11.64 -8.82
C GLN A 60 8.12 13.02 -8.79
N THR A 61 8.83 14.07 -8.40
CA THR A 61 8.30 15.44 -8.39
C THR A 61 7.94 15.89 -9.80
N HIS A 62 8.82 15.63 -10.77
CA HIS A 62 8.56 15.91 -12.19
C HIS A 62 7.38 15.12 -12.73
N PHE A 63 7.28 13.85 -12.33
CA PHE A 63 6.18 12.98 -12.72
C PHE A 63 4.83 13.49 -12.21
N LEU A 64 4.71 13.78 -10.91
CA LEU A 64 3.47 14.30 -10.33
C LEU A 64 3.09 15.66 -10.94
N ARG A 65 4.08 16.51 -11.24
CA ARG A 65 3.86 17.77 -11.96
C ARG A 65 3.33 17.53 -13.37
N TYR A 66 3.90 16.57 -14.10
CA TYR A 66 3.45 16.22 -15.45
C TYR A 66 1.99 15.74 -15.44
N ILE A 67 1.61 14.87 -14.50
CA ILE A 67 0.21 14.42 -14.38
C ILE A 67 -0.74 15.60 -14.15
N LYS A 68 -0.35 16.56 -13.28
CA LYS A 68 -1.15 17.76 -13.06
C LYS A 68 -1.32 18.59 -14.34
N ILE A 69 -0.25 18.76 -15.12
CA ILE A 69 -0.29 19.44 -16.42
C ILE A 69 -1.24 18.74 -17.39
N LEU A 70 -1.27 17.40 -17.42
CA LEU A 70 -2.21 16.64 -18.26
C LEU A 70 -3.66 16.92 -17.88
N VAL A 71 -3.97 16.99 -16.58
CA VAL A 71 -5.33 17.33 -16.10
C VAL A 71 -5.70 18.76 -16.51
N GLU A 72 -4.81 19.72 -16.28
CA GLU A 72 -5.03 21.15 -16.59
C GLU A 72 -5.22 21.41 -18.09
N ASN A 73 -4.61 20.59 -18.96
CA ASN A 73 -4.65 20.78 -20.41
C ASN A 73 -5.54 19.74 -21.13
N ALA A 74 -6.27 18.90 -20.39
CA ALA A 74 -6.97 17.75 -20.96
C ALA A 74 -7.99 18.12 -22.04
N GLU A 75 -8.61 19.30 -21.96
CA GLU A 75 -9.54 19.80 -22.97
C GLU A 75 -8.88 20.09 -24.33
N ASN A 76 -7.58 20.45 -24.31
CA ASN A 76 -6.83 20.81 -25.51
C ASN A 76 -6.07 19.63 -26.13
N ILE A 77 -5.64 18.67 -25.30
CA ILE A 77 -4.85 17.50 -25.71
C ILE A 77 -5.68 16.22 -25.80
N GLY A 78 -6.92 16.26 -25.31
CA GLY A 78 -7.80 15.10 -25.25
C GLY A 78 -8.36 14.71 -26.61
N HIS A 79 -8.26 13.43 -26.93
CA HIS A 79 -8.87 12.85 -28.14
C HIS A 79 -10.32 12.39 -27.91
N SER A 80 -10.82 12.52 -26.67
CA SER A 80 -12.19 12.18 -26.30
C SER A 80 -12.71 13.11 -25.22
N ASN A 81 -14.04 13.26 -25.14
CA ASN A 81 -14.70 14.03 -24.08
C ASN A 81 -14.46 13.43 -22.67
N GLN A 82 -13.94 12.20 -22.58
CA GLN A 82 -13.65 11.50 -21.33
C GLN A 82 -12.17 11.62 -20.91
N THR A 83 -11.29 12.18 -21.75
CA THR A 83 -9.85 12.22 -21.49
C THR A 83 -9.53 13.00 -20.21
N PHE A 84 -10.27 14.07 -19.92
CA PHE A 84 -10.18 14.79 -18.66
C PHE A 84 -10.45 13.89 -17.45
N ASP A 85 -11.52 13.11 -17.47
CA ASP A 85 -11.85 12.20 -16.38
C ASP A 85 -10.80 11.11 -16.21
N TYR A 86 -10.22 10.60 -17.31
CA TYR A 86 -9.11 9.64 -17.23
C TYR A 86 -7.90 10.22 -16.50
N TYR A 87 -7.44 11.41 -16.90
CA TYR A 87 -6.30 12.07 -16.25
C TYR A 87 -6.59 12.44 -14.80
N ARG A 88 -7.80 12.90 -14.50
CA ARG A 88 -8.22 13.23 -13.13
C ARG A 88 -8.19 11.99 -12.22
N SER A 89 -8.66 10.85 -12.71
CA SER A 89 -8.60 9.59 -11.96
C SER A 89 -7.17 9.13 -11.74
N LEU A 90 -6.29 9.28 -12.74
CA LEU A 90 -4.85 8.99 -12.59
C LEU A 90 -4.18 9.88 -11.55
N GLU A 91 -4.39 11.21 -11.60
CA GLU A 91 -3.82 12.14 -10.62
C GLU A 91 -4.23 11.77 -9.19
N LYS A 92 -5.53 11.53 -8.98
CA LYS A 92 -6.07 11.15 -7.67
C LYS A 92 -5.42 9.88 -7.12
N ILE A 93 -5.27 8.85 -7.95
CA ILE A 93 -4.70 7.56 -7.55
C ILE A 93 -3.20 7.70 -7.28
N TYR A 94 -2.45 8.40 -8.13
CA TYR A 94 -1.03 8.64 -7.91
C TYR A 94 -0.76 9.44 -6.63
N ARG A 95 -1.54 10.49 -6.36
CA ARG A 95 -1.42 11.22 -5.09
C ARG A 95 -1.72 10.32 -3.90
N LYS A 96 -2.80 9.54 -3.96
CA LYS A 96 -3.20 8.67 -2.86
C LYS A 96 -2.15 7.62 -2.50
N TYR A 97 -1.51 6.99 -3.49
CA TYR A 97 -0.64 5.84 -3.25
C TYR A 97 0.86 6.16 -3.37
N LEU A 98 1.23 7.29 -3.98
CA LEU A 98 2.63 7.61 -4.29
C LEU A 98 3.10 8.96 -3.73
N GLN A 99 2.28 9.74 -3.02
CA GLN A 99 2.69 11.07 -2.52
C GLN A 99 3.58 11.01 -1.27
N ASP A 100 3.32 10.07 -0.37
CA ASP A 100 4.07 9.93 0.91
C ASP A 100 5.23 8.93 0.82
N ALA A 101 5.38 8.33 -0.36
CA ALA A 101 6.39 7.36 -0.68
C ALA A 101 7.73 8.08 -0.94
N GLN A 102 8.64 8.12 0.05
CA GLN A 102 10.09 8.30 -0.19
C GLN A 102 10.64 7.05 -0.89
N VAL A 103 10.13 6.78 -2.08
CA VAL A 103 10.34 5.54 -2.80
C VAL A 103 11.28 5.84 -3.95
N ASP A 104 12.39 5.11 -3.99
CA ASP A 104 13.33 5.09 -5.11
C ASP A 104 12.58 4.96 -6.45
N THR A 105 12.95 5.78 -7.44
CA THR A 105 12.43 5.78 -8.81
C THR A 105 12.33 4.38 -9.40
N ILE A 106 13.31 3.50 -9.15
CA ILE A 106 13.29 2.11 -9.62
C ILE A 106 12.16 1.32 -8.96
N LYS A 107 12.01 1.43 -7.64
CA LYS A 107 10.93 0.79 -6.88
C LYS A 107 9.56 1.31 -7.34
N LEU A 108 9.43 2.61 -7.57
CA LEU A 108 8.18 3.21 -8.07
C LEU A 108 7.82 2.68 -9.47
N LEU A 109 8.81 2.58 -10.37
CA LEU A 109 8.62 1.98 -11.70
C LEU A 109 8.17 0.52 -11.63
N LYS A 110 8.72 -0.27 -10.70
CA LYS A 110 8.28 -1.65 -10.46
C LYS A 110 6.80 -1.69 -10.06
N ILE A 111 6.40 -0.91 -9.05
CA ILE A 111 5.02 -0.84 -8.54
C ILE A 111 4.05 -0.48 -9.66
N ILE A 112 4.26 0.63 -10.38
CA ILE A 112 3.32 1.09 -11.41
C ILE A 112 3.32 0.17 -12.64
N GLY A 113 4.46 -0.44 -12.97
CA GLY A 113 4.58 -1.43 -14.05
C GLY A 113 3.75 -2.67 -13.76
N TRP A 114 3.83 -3.22 -12.54
CA TRP A 114 3.00 -4.34 -12.11
C TRP A 114 1.53 -3.96 -11.97
N SER A 115 1.23 -2.77 -11.46
CA SER A 115 -0.14 -2.22 -11.43
C SER A 115 -0.77 -2.23 -12.82
N SER A 116 0.00 -1.92 -13.89
CA SER A 116 -0.50 -1.90 -15.27
C SER A 116 -0.87 -3.30 -15.77
N ARG A 117 -0.07 -4.30 -15.41
CA ARG A 117 -0.35 -5.70 -15.75
C ARG A 117 -1.60 -6.20 -15.02
N LEU A 118 -1.68 -5.95 -13.71
CA LEU A 118 -2.82 -6.31 -12.86
C LEU A 118 -4.11 -5.61 -13.31
N PHE A 119 -4.05 -4.32 -13.61
CA PHE A 119 -5.20 -3.55 -14.09
C PHE A 119 -5.79 -4.16 -15.37
N ARG A 120 -4.94 -4.50 -16.36
CA ARG A 120 -5.42 -5.21 -17.55
C ARG A 120 -6.03 -6.55 -17.19
N TYR A 121 -5.37 -7.34 -16.34
CA TYR A 121 -5.89 -8.64 -15.92
C TYR A 121 -7.28 -8.54 -15.30
N TYR A 122 -7.51 -7.56 -14.41
CA TYR A 122 -8.79 -7.32 -13.75
C TYR A 122 -9.89 -6.83 -14.69
N LYS A 123 -9.54 -6.04 -15.70
CA LYS A 123 -10.50 -5.62 -16.73
C LYS A 123 -11.06 -6.82 -17.49
N TYR A 124 -10.22 -7.82 -17.82
CA TYR A 124 -10.64 -9.01 -18.58
C TYR A 124 -11.16 -10.15 -17.70
N ASN A 125 -10.85 -10.16 -16.40
CA ASN A 125 -11.26 -11.20 -15.46
C ASN A 125 -11.87 -10.58 -14.20
N PRO A 126 -13.14 -10.13 -14.24
CA PRO A 126 -13.80 -9.47 -13.11
C PRO A 126 -13.88 -10.36 -11.84
N ILE A 127 -13.82 -11.69 -12.00
CA ILE A 127 -13.80 -12.65 -10.88
C ILE A 127 -12.57 -12.44 -9.98
N ALA A 128 -11.46 -11.93 -10.52
CA ALA A 128 -10.28 -11.61 -9.72
C ALA A 128 -10.54 -10.45 -8.73
N GLU A 129 -11.55 -9.61 -8.95
CA GLU A 129 -11.97 -8.57 -8.02
C GLU A 129 -12.55 -9.14 -6.71
N VAL A 130 -13.10 -10.36 -6.76
CA VAL A 130 -13.61 -11.05 -5.56
C VAL A 130 -12.47 -11.71 -4.79
N LEU A 131 -11.39 -12.11 -5.47
CA LEU A 131 -10.25 -12.80 -4.87
C LEU A 131 -9.22 -11.85 -4.26
N PHE A 132 -9.17 -10.60 -4.72
CA PHE A 132 -8.36 -9.55 -4.11
C PHE A 132 -9.23 -8.69 -3.20
N THR A 133 -9.53 -9.19 -2.01
CA THR A 133 -9.57 -8.29 -0.88
C THR A 133 -8.13 -7.82 -0.68
N PRO A 134 -7.81 -6.51 -0.78
CA PRO A 134 -6.54 -6.04 -0.23
C PRO A 134 -6.43 -6.66 1.15
N LEU A 135 -5.25 -7.15 1.54
CA LEU A 135 -4.99 -7.44 2.94
C LEU A 135 -5.41 -6.16 3.64
N LYS A 136 -6.60 -6.17 4.25
CA LYS A 136 -7.02 -5.09 5.11
C LYS A 136 -5.82 -4.99 6.03
N LYS A 137 -5.07 -3.87 6.00
CA LYS A 137 -4.43 -3.39 7.21
C LYS A 137 -5.49 -3.66 8.25
N HIS A 138 -5.29 -4.67 9.10
CA HIS A 138 -6.32 -5.05 10.04
C HIS A 138 -6.59 -3.74 10.76
N GLN A 139 -7.76 -3.16 10.51
CA GLN A 139 -8.11 -1.90 11.14
C GLN A 139 -8.35 -2.31 12.57
N PHE A 140 -7.27 -2.25 13.32
CA PHE A 140 -7.25 -2.56 14.72
C PHE A 140 -8.27 -1.63 15.36
N LYS A 141 -9.14 -2.21 16.18
CA LYS A 141 -10.01 -1.45 17.05
C LYS A 141 -9.48 -1.60 18.45
N VAL A 142 -9.66 -0.54 19.24
CA VAL A 142 -9.53 -0.66 20.68
C VAL A 142 -10.45 -1.80 21.14
N ASP A 143 -9.95 -2.62 22.05
CA ASP A 143 -10.54 -3.86 22.55
C ASP A 143 -10.42 -5.12 21.66
N ASP A 144 -9.82 -5.05 20.47
CA ASP A 144 -9.54 -6.25 19.67
C ASP A 144 -8.58 -7.21 20.41
N LEU A 145 -8.84 -8.52 20.30
CA LEU A 145 -8.02 -9.58 20.85
C LEU A 145 -7.09 -10.15 19.78
N LEU A 146 -5.80 -10.19 20.08
CA LEU A 146 -4.76 -10.67 19.19
C LEU A 146 -3.95 -11.78 19.87
N ASP A 147 -3.46 -12.72 19.07
CA ASP A 147 -2.44 -13.66 19.52
C ASP A 147 -1.08 -12.95 19.48
N ALA A 148 -0.31 -13.08 20.55
CA ALA A 148 1.00 -12.47 20.70
C ALA A 148 2.00 -13.48 21.25
N ARG A 149 3.25 -13.39 20.79
CA ARG A 149 4.36 -14.18 21.32
C ARG A 149 5.06 -13.42 22.43
N VAL A 150 5.23 -14.03 23.60
CA VAL A 150 6.08 -13.49 24.66
C VAL A 150 7.54 -13.71 24.27
N VAL A 151 8.24 -12.62 23.97
CA VAL A 151 9.65 -12.65 23.57
C VAL A 151 10.55 -12.49 24.78
N LYS A 152 10.16 -11.63 25.72
CA LYS A 152 10.97 -11.32 26.89
C LYS A 152 10.09 -10.92 28.06
N LYS A 153 10.48 -11.37 29.25
CA LYS A 153 9.85 -11.01 30.51
C LYS A 153 10.92 -10.53 31.50
N ASN A 154 10.68 -9.38 32.13
CA ASN A 154 11.62 -8.76 33.06
C ASN A 154 10.91 -8.44 34.38
N SER A 155 11.36 -9.11 35.44
CA SER A 155 10.85 -8.92 36.81
C SER A 155 11.09 -7.50 37.33
N LYS A 156 12.16 -6.83 36.87
CA LYS A 156 12.44 -5.43 37.22
C LYS A 156 11.45 -4.50 36.53
N GLY A 157 10.41 -4.12 37.27
CA GLY A 157 9.35 -3.22 36.79
C GLY A 157 8.18 -3.91 36.10
N SER A 158 8.07 -5.25 36.22
CA SER A 158 6.98 -6.07 35.65
C SER A 158 6.78 -5.82 34.15
N LYS A 159 7.87 -5.82 33.38
CA LYS A 159 7.84 -5.51 31.94
C LYS A 159 7.80 -6.79 31.11
N VAL A 160 7.00 -6.79 30.06
CA VAL A 160 6.87 -7.89 29.10
C VAL A 160 6.98 -7.31 27.69
N THR A 161 7.72 -8.01 26.82
CA THR A 161 7.80 -7.71 25.40
C THR A 161 6.97 -8.74 24.65
N TYR A 162 5.92 -8.25 23.99
CA TYR A 162 5.07 -9.03 23.10
C TYR A 162 5.50 -8.80 21.66
N GLU A 163 5.40 -9.83 20.84
CA GLU A 163 5.53 -9.74 19.40
C GLU A 163 4.20 -10.08 18.73
N ILE A 164 3.73 -9.16 17.88
CA ILE A 164 2.48 -9.27 17.12
C ILE A 164 2.82 -8.86 15.69
N GLN A 165 2.59 -9.75 14.72
CA GLN A 165 2.88 -9.48 13.30
C GLN A 165 4.29 -8.87 13.11
N GLU A 166 5.30 -9.50 13.71
CA GLU A 166 6.72 -9.10 13.63
C GLU A 166 7.09 -7.75 14.31
N ASN A 167 6.12 -7.07 14.93
CA ASN A 167 6.35 -5.84 15.69
C ASN A 167 6.43 -6.13 17.19
N GLN A 168 7.34 -5.45 17.89
CA GLN A 168 7.54 -5.61 19.33
C GLN A 168 6.88 -4.50 20.16
N TYR A 169 6.13 -4.89 21.18
CA TYR A 169 5.41 -4.01 22.09
C TYR A 169 5.91 -4.20 23.52
N TYR A 170 6.38 -3.11 24.14
CA TYR A 170 6.98 -3.11 25.47
C TYR A 170 5.98 -2.66 26.52
N GLU A 171 5.42 -3.62 27.27
CA GLU A 171 4.30 -3.37 28.16
C GLU A 171 4.63 -3.60 29.62
N LYS A 172 4.09 -2.74 30.47
CA LYS A 172 4.14 -2.92 31.93
C LYS A 172 2.89 -3.65 32.40
N GLU A 173 3.07 -4.81 33.03
CA GLU A 173 2.00 -5.77 33.35
C GLU A 173 1.89 -6.05 34.84
N THR A 174 1.77 -5.03 35.69
CA THR A 174 1.84 -5.20 37.15
C THR A 174 0.85 -6.23 37.73
N LYS A 175 -0.37 -6.32 37.18
CA LYS A 175 -1.42 -7.22 37.67
C LYS A 175 -1.26 -8.66 37.17
N ASN A 176 -0.87 -8.81 35.90
CA ASN A 176 -0.87 -10.11 35.22
C ASN A 176 0.54 -10.71 35.05
N PHE A 177 1.60 -10.00 35.49
CA PHE A 177 2.99 -10.44 35.33
C PHE A 177 3.24 -11.87 35.81
N ALA A 178 2.64 -12.25 36.94
CA ALA A 178 2.83 -13.57 37.54
C ALA A 178 2.23 -14.71 36.69
N VAL A 179 1.16 -14.44 35.94
CA VAL A 179 0.44 -15.46 35.14
C VAL A 179 0.92 -15.54 33.70
N ILE A 180 1.64 -14.54 33.20
CA ILE A 180 2.20 -14.54 31.85
C ILE A 180 3.39 -15.52 31.83
N PRO A 181 3.44 -16.47 30.87
CA PRO A 181 4.56 -17.39 30.74
C PRO A 181 5.86 -16.67 30.34
N GLU A 182 7.03 -17.28 30.62
CA GLU A 182 8.33 -16.70 30.25
C GLU A 182 8.55 -16.64 28.73
N SER A 183 7.90 -17.54 27.98
CA SER A 183 7.87 -17.58 26.52
C SER A 183 6.61 -18.32 26.05
N GLY A 184 6.24 -18.14 24.78
CA GLY A 184 5.09 -18.83 24.16
C GLY A 184 4.02 -17.87 23.66
N LEU A 185 2.88 -18.42 23.24
CA LEU A 185 1.76 -17.66 22.71
C LEU A 185 0.75 -17.31 23.82
N VAL A 186 0.29 -16.07 23.82
CA VAL A 186 -0.70 -15.53 24.75
C VAL A 186 -1.71 -14.67 23.99
N LYS A 187 -2.86 -14.40 24.63
CA LYS A 187 -3.81 -13.41 24.11
C LYS A 187 -3.56 -12.05 24.72
N VAL A 188 -3.57 -11.03 23.88
CA VAL A 188 -3.48 -9.62 24.30
C VAL A 188 -4.63 -8.85 23.70
N ARG A 189 -5.03 -7.79 24.39
CA ARG A 189 -6.05 -6.84 23.95
C ARG A 189 -5.41 -5.52 23.58
N ILE A 190 -5.88 -4.90 22.51
CA ILE A 190 -5.49 -3.54 22.13
C ILE A 190 -6.12 -2.54 23.10
N VAL A 191 -5.30 -1.75 23.77
CA VAL A 191 -5.75 -0.70 24.71
C VAL A 191 -5.83 0.66 24.03
N SER A 192 -4.89 0.94 23.13
CA SER A 192 -4.87 2.21 22.40
C SER A 192 -4.16 2.08 21.06
N LEU A 193 -4.56 2.97 20.15
CA LEU A 193 -3.97 3.14 18.83
C LEU A 193 -3.25 4.48 18.74
N ASN A 194 -2.31 4.58 17.81
CA ASN A 194 -1.69 5.83 17.39
C ASN A 194 -2.64 6.61 16.45
N LEU A 195 -2.28 7.86 16.12
CA LEU A 195 -3.03 8.70 15.18
C LEU A 195 -3.09 8.11 13.75
N ASP A 196 -2.14 7.25 13.40
CA ASP A 196 -2.06 6.53 12.12
C ASP A 196 -2.79 5.16 12.16
N GLU A 197 -3.60 4.91 13.19
CA GLU A 197 -4.34 3.66 13.43
C GLU A 197 -3.46 2.43 13.72
N SER A 198 -2.14 2.59 13.90
CA SER A 198 -1.26 1.50 14.36
C SER A 198 -1.42 1.23 15.86
N ILE A 199 -1.03 0.03 16.32
CA ILE A 199 -1.10 -0.33 17.74
C ILE A 199 -0.13 0.54 18.53
N ASN A 200 -0.63 1.20 19.58
CA ASN A 200 0.21 1.93 20.54
C ASN A 200 0.46 1.07 21.78
N HIS A 201 -0.61 0.56 22.41
CA HIS A 201 -0.53 -0.24 23.64
C HIS A 201 -1.40 -1.48 23.61
N VAL A 202 -0.91 -2.54 24.24
CA VAL A 202 -1.62 -3.81 24.44
C VAL A 202 -1.56 -4.30 25.89
N LYS A 203 -2.50 -5.15 26.29
CA LYS A 203 -2.50 -5.79 27.62
C LYS A 203 -2.84 -7.26 27.54
N PHE A 204 -2.16 -8.07 28.35
CA PHE A 204 -2.48 -9.49 28.50
C PHE A 204 -3.92 -9.71 28.95
N VAL A 205 -4.58 -10.67 28.30
CA VAL A 205 -5.89 -11.19 28.68
C VAL A 205 -5.73 -12.67 29.01
N LYS A 206 -6.30 -13.03 30.17
CA LYS A 206 -6.36 -14.41 30.63
C LYS A 206 -7.42 -15.21 29.88
#